data_AF-A0A843DW43-F1
#
_entry.id   AF-A0A843DW43-F1
#
_cell.length_a   1.000
_cell.length_b   1.000
_cell.length_c   1.000
_cell.angle_alpha   90.00
_cell.angle_beta   90.00
_cell.angle_gamma   90.00
#
_symmetry.space_group_name_H-M   'P 1'
#
loop_
_entity.id
_entity.type
_entity.pdbx_description
1 polymer ?
#
loop_
_entity_poly.entity_id
_entity_poly.type
_entity_poly.pdbx_seq_one_letter_code
_entity_poly.pdbx_strand_id
1 'polypeptide(L)' 'EHDISLMARYCDLCIIMKKGELVAIGNPKEVITEDLIRDVYEVEATVGLDRDGEIYVLPKHYAPKNDVFQNP' A
#
# COMPACT_ATOMS: atom_id res chain seq x y z
N GLU A 1 4.60 -7.17 10.31
CA GLU A 1 4.49 -8.43 9.53
C GLU A 1 4.16 -8.08 8.08
N HIS A 2 4.66 -8.85 7.12
CA HIS A 2 4.80 -8.44 5.72
C HIS A 2 3.57 -8.67 4.82
N ASP A 3 2.45 -9.13 5.38
CA ASP A 3 1.24 -9.43 4.60
C ASP A 3 0.21 -8.31 4.71
N ILE A 4 0.26 -7.37 3.77
CA ILE A 4 -0.67 -6.24 3.66
C ILE A 4 -2.10 -6.72 3.46
N SER A 5 -2.32 -7.82 2.74
CA SER A 5 -3.66 -8.36 2.51
C SER A 5 -4.28 -8.84 3.81
N LEU A 6 -3.48 -9.51 4.65
CA LEU A 6 -3.92 -9.98 5.96
C LEU A 6 -4.27 -8.80 6.88
N MET A 7 -3.42 -7.79 6.94
CA MET A 7 -3.68 -6.57 7.72
C MET A 7 -4.98 -5.91 7.26
N ALA A 8 -5.16 -5.75 5.96
CA ALA A 8 -6.29 -5.05 5.38
C ALA A 8 -7.63 -5.78 5.53
N ARG A 9 -7.58 -7.10 5.73
CA ARG A 9 -8.76 -7.94 6.01
C ARG A 9 -9.26 -7.81 7.45
N TYR A 10 -8.35 -7.62 8.41
CA TYR A 10 -8.70 -7.67 9.84
C TYR A 10 -8.62 -6.32 10.56
N CYS A 11 -8.05 -5.30 9.94
CA CYS A 11 -7.99 -3.96 10.51
C CYS A 11 -9.19 -3.11 10.09
N ASP A 12 -9.75 -2.36 11.03
CA ASP A 12 -10.77 -1.34 10.73
C ASP A 12 -10.14 -0.03 10.25
N LEU A 13 -8.91 0.24 10.67
CA LEU A 13 -8.17 1.47 10.37
C LEU A 13 -6.74 1.14 9.92
N CYS A 14 -6.37 1.70 8.78
CA CYS A 14 -5.02 1.65 8.24
C CYS A 14 -4.32 3.00 8.43
N ILE A 15 -3.08 2.98 8.91
CA ILE A 15 -2.20 4.14 8.97
C ILE A 15 -0.91 3.78 8.24
N ILE A 16 -0.61 4.50 7.18
CA ILE A 16 0.56 4.25 6.32
C ILE A 16 1.54 5.40 6.48
N MET A 17 2.79 5.05 6.78
CA MET A 17 3.87 6.02 7.00
C MET A 17 5.08 5.71 6.13
N LYS A 18 5.75 6.75 5.64
CA LYS A 18 7.03 6.64 4.91
C LYS A 18 7.97 7.73 5.44
N LYS A 19 9.22 7.35 5.77
CA LYS A 19 10.26 8.28 6.26
C LYS A 19 9.80 9.18 7.44
N GLY A 20 8.93 8.67 8.31
CA GLY A 20 8.42 9.41 9.49
C GLY A 20 7.21 10.29 9.22
N GLU A 21 6.72 10.35 7.98
CA GLU A 21 5.56 11.15 7.58
C GLU A 21 4.32 10.28 7.37
N LEU A 22 3.14 10.84 7.65
CA LEU A 22 1.86 10.20 7.37
C LEU A 22 1.56 10.30 5.86
N VAL A 23 1.41 9.15 5.21
CA VAL A 23 1.09 9.07 3.78
C VAL A 23 -0.41 8.93 3.57
N ALA A 24 -1.06 8.06 4.35
CA ALA A 24 -2.50 7.82 4.26
C ALA A 24 -3.07 7.30 5.58
N ILE A 25 -4.34 7.61 5.83
CA ILE A 25 -5.12 7.11 6.96
C ILE A 25 -6.56 6.87 6.53
N GLY A 26 -7.15 5.73 6.90
CA GLY A 26 -8.54 5.43 6.57
C GLY A 26 -8.84 3.93 6.52
N ASN A 27 -9.96 3.58 5.90
CA ASN A 27 -10.35 2.19 5.69
C ASN A 27 -9.31 1.49 4.81
N PRO A 28 -8.80 0.29 5.19
CA PRO A 28 -7.80 -0.41 4.37
C PRO A 28 -8.25 -0.66 2.92
N LYS A 29 -9.54 -0.94 2.68
CA LYS A 29 -10.09 -1.18 1.33
C LYS A 29 -10.09 0.07 0.45
N GLU A 30 -9.98 1.26 1.04
CA GLU A 30 -9.92 2.55 0.33
C GLU A 30 -8.48 3.08 0.25
N VAL A 31 -7.69 2.86 1.30
CA VAL A 31 -6.30 3.35 1.42
C VAL A 31 -5.35 2.54 0.54
N ILE A 32 -5.51 1.22 0.51
CA ILE A 32 -4.56 0.33 -0.17
C ILE A 32 -4.90 0.32 -1.66
N THR A 33 -4.05 0.99 -2.43
CA THR A 33 -4.13 1.09 -3.89
C THR A 33 -2.79 0.69 -4.52
N GLU A 34 -2.79 0.34 -5.81
CA GLU A 34 -1.55 0.03 -6.54
C GLU A 34 -0.55 1.19 -6.46
N ASP A 35 -1.03 2.43 -6.59
CA ASP A 35 -0.22 3.64 -6.49
C ASP A 35 0.38 3.83 -5.09
N LEU A 36 -0.40 3.62 -4.03
CA LEU A 36 0.12 3.66 -2.65
C LEU A 36 1.22 2.62 -2.45
N ILE A 37 1.00 1.38 -2.94
CA ILE A 37 1.98 0.31 -2.80
C ILE A 37 3.28 0.65 -3.53
N ARG A 38 3.18 1.18 -4.76
CA ARG A 38 4.33 1.68 -5.51
C ARG A 38 5.06 2.78 -4.77
N ASP A 39 4.31 3.70 -4.17
CA ASP A 39 4.86 4.89 -3.54
C ASP A 39 5.55 4.62 -2.21
N VAL A 40 5.00 3.69 -1.42
CA VAL A 40 5.48 3.39 -0.06
C VAL A 40 6.49 2.26 -0.06
N TYR A 41 6.22 1.20 -0.83
CA TYR A 41 7.02 -0.02 -0.84
C TYR A 41 7.92 -0.17 -2.07
N GLU A 42 7.82 0.74 -3.06
CA GLU A 42 8.62 0.68 -4.29
C GLU A 42 8.44 -0.65 -5.03
N VAL A 43 7.21 -1.16 -5.02
CA VAL A 43 6.84 -2.43 -5.63
C VAL A 43 5.64 -2.18 -6.53
N GLU A 44 5.71 -2.65 -7.78
CA GLU A 44 4.50 -2.77 -8.57
C GLU A 44 3.69 -3.95 -8.05
N ALA A 45 2.40 -3.73 -7.81
CA ALA A 45 1.48 -4.76 -7.34
C ALA A 45 0.18 -4.71 -8.15
N THR A 46 -0.61 -5.76 -8.05
CA THR A 46 -2.05 -5.69 -8.35
C THR A 46 -2.84 -5.69 -7.06
N VAL A 47 -3.76 -4.75 -6.93
CA VAL A 47 -4.68 -4.65 -5.80
C VAL A 47 -6.09 -4.86 -6.30
N GLY A 48 -6.85 -5.71 -5.60
CA GLY A 48 -8.23 -6.00 -5.97
C GLY A 48 -9.02 -6.59 -4.82
N LEU A 49 -10.28 -6.90 -5.11
CA LEU A 49 -11.18 -7.61 -4.21
C LEU A 49 -11.42 -9.02 -4.74
N ASP A 50 -11.39 -10.01 -3.85
CA ASP A 50 -11.79 -11.37 -4.17
C ASP A 50 -13.31 -11.51 -4.25
N ARG A 51 -13.80 -12.75 -4.39
CA ARG A 51 -15.24 -13.03 -4.55
C ARG A 51 -16.05 -12.72 -3.29
N ASP A 52 -15.40 -12.69 -2.14
CA ASP A 52 -16.03 -12.40 -0.85
C ASP A 52 -15.94 -10.89 -0.50
N GLY A 53 -15.36 -10.08 -1.41
CA GLY A 53 -15.15 -8.66 -1.19
C GLY A 53 -13.95 -8.36 -0.30
N GLU A 54 -13.06 -9.32 -0.10
CA GLU A 54 -11.85 -9.15 0.68
C GLU A 54 -10.69 -8.71 -0.20
N ILE A 55 -9.90 -7.77 0.33
CA ILE A 55 -8.78 -7.21 -0.39
C ILE A 55 -7.64 -8.22 -0.51
N TYR A 56 -7.00 -8.22 -1.68
CA TYR A 56 -5.74 -8.90 -1.91
C TYR A 56 -4.74 -7.96 -2.57
N VAL A 57 -3.46 -8.17 -2.26
CA VAL A 57 -2.32 -7.50 -2.89
C VAL A 57 -1.41 -8.57 -3.46
N LEU A 58 -1.16 -8.52 -4.76
CA LEU A 58 -0.24 -9.41 -5.47
C LEU A 58 1.01 -8.64 -5.90
N PRO A 59 2.13 -8.74 -5.16
CA PRO A 59 3.39 -8.13 -5.55
C PRO A 59 3.88 -8.69 -6.89
N LYS A 60 4.43 -7.81 -7.74
CA LYS A 60 5.05 -8.19 -9.01
C LYS A 60 6.57 -8.04 -8.89
N HIS A 61 7.10 -6.86 -9.19
CA HIS A 61 8.53 -6.60 -9.18
C HIS A 61 8.85 -5.30 -8.44
N TYR A 62 10.07 -5.23 -7.93
CA TYR A 62 10.61 -4.02 -7.32
C TYR A 62 10.77 -2.93 -8.39
N ALA A 63 10.18 -1.78 -8.14
CA ALA A 63 10.15 -0.61 -9.00
C ALA A 63 10.59 0.61 -8.17
N PRO A 64 11.91 0.84 -8.06
CA PRO A 64 12.43 1.94 -7.28
C PRO A 64 11.95 3.27 -7.84
N LYS A 65 11.57 4.21 -6.97
CA LYS A 65 11.43 5.60 -7.37
C LYS A 65 12.83 6.19 -7.54
N ASN A 66 13.10 6.76 -8.71
CA ASN A 66 14.22 7.68 -8.86
C ASN A 66 13.84 8.95 -8.08
N ASP A 67 14.16 8.98 -6.79
CA ASP A 67 14.06 10.16 -5.91
C ASP A 67 15.11 11.22 -6.38
N VAL A 68 14.89 11.80 -7.57
CA VAL A 68 15.69 12.89 -8.12
C VAL A 68 14.89 14.18 -7.88
N PHE A 69 15.22 14.83 -6.77
CA PHE A 69 14.76 16.16 -6.30
C PHE A 69 13.27 16.29 -5.91
N GLN A 70 13.02 16.27 -4.61
CA GLN A 70 12.11 17.22 -3.96
C GLN A 70 12.54 17.41 -2.49
N ASN A 71 13.46 18.35 -2.29
CA ASN A 71 13.56 19.08 -1.03
C ASN A 71 13.99 20.52 -1.41
N PRO A 72 13.21 21.57 -1.09
CA PRO A 72 13.73 22.93 -1.12
C PRO A 72 14.80 23.15 -0.03
#